data_AF-A0A6H0XWC5-F1
#
_entry.id   AF-A0A6H0XWC5-F1
#
_cell.length_a   1.000
_cell.length_b   1.000
_cell.length_c   1.000
_cell.angle_alpha   90.00
_cell.angle_beta   90.00
_cell.angle_gamma   90.00
#
_symmetry.space_group_name_H-M   'P 1'
#
loop_
_entity.id
_entity.type
_entity.pdbx_description
1 polymer ?
#
loop_
_entity_poly.entity_id
_entity_poly.type
_entity_poly.pdbx_seq_one_letter_code
_entity_poly.pdbx_strand_id
1 'polypeptide(L)'
;MMFYHSSHTKDIQASAALHSTITGILASVHGVLHESRAALALLLCARWGAAVPPNDEQLKRNLEALVASGMTLWWINYIGAVASFISACYPAGIVPGTEKRLSFRTSWTRDAKGRSQLDLRIHIDSSQDVNALAKDAKSIEKVGKPKRWIGGKDGVGHKVTAEIV
;
A
#
# COMPACT_ATOMS: atom_id res chain seq x y z
N MET A 1 -0.97 -9.21 -10.43
CA MET A 1 0.16 -9.02 -9.48
C MET A 1 -0.28 -8.79 -8.05
N MET A 2 -1.15 -7.82 -7.76
CA MET A 2 -1.66 -7.55 -6.40
C MET A 2 -2.23 -8.76 -5.63
N PHE A 3 -2.78 -9.75 -6.34
CA PHE A 3 -3.36 -10.97 -5.78
C PHE A 3 -2.46 -12.21 -5.91
N TYR A 4 -1.28 -12.10 -6.56
CA TYR A 4 -0.50 -13.26 -6.97
C TYR A 4 -0.06 -14.15 -5.79
N HIS A 5 0.23 -13.55 -4.64
CA HIS A 5 0.63 -14.25 -3.43
C HIS A 5 -0.54 -14.56 -2.47
N SER A 6 -1.81 -14.40 -2.88
CA SER A 6 -2.97 -14.61 -1.97
C SER A 6 -3.08 -16.05 -1.44
N SER A 7 -2.57 -17.03 -2.19
CA SER A 7 -2.51 -18.44 -1.79
C SER A 7 -1.42 -18.74 -0.75
N HIS A 8 -0.48 -17.83 -0.53
CA HIS A 8 0.58 -17.99 0.46
C HIS A 8 0.05 -17.72 1.87
N THR A 9 0.72 -18.26 2.89
CA THR A 9 0.43 -17.92 4.28
C THR A 9 0.74 -16.44 4.55
N LYS A 10 0.02 -15.83 5.49
CA LYS A 10 0.15 -14.39 5.80
C LYS A 10 1.59 -13.99 6.15
N ASP A 11 2.32 -14.88 6.80
CA ASP A 11 3.69 -14.61 7.27
C ASP A 11 4.72 -14.53 6.14
N ILE A 12 4.43 -15.11 4.96
CA ILE A 12 5.36 -15.11 3.82
C ILE A 12 4.89 -14.25 2.64
N GLN A 13 3.64 -13.77 2.66
CA GLN A 13 3.07 -12.95 1.57
C GLN A 13 3.91 -11.69 1.28
N ALA A 14 4.27 -10.94 2.31
CA ALA A 14 5.05 -9.71 2.16
C ALA A 14 6.49 -9.99 1.70
N SER A 15 7.11 -11.06 2.22
CA SER A 15 8.44 -11.51 1.78
C SER A 15 8.43 -11.94 0.31
N ALA A 16 7.51 -12.82 -0.09
CA ALA A 16 7.39 -13.27 -1.47
C ALA A 16 7.16 -12.10 -2.44
N ALA A 17 6.34 -11.13 -2.02
CA ALA A 17 6.12 -9.90 -2.77
C ALA A 17 7.37 -9.01 -2.86
N LEU A 18 8.17 -8.91 -1.80
CA LEU A 18 9.45 -8.18 -1.80
C LEU A 18 10.45 -8.78 -2.79
N HIS A 19 10.50 -10.11 -2.88
CA HIS A 19 11.37 -10.84 -3.81
C HIS A 19 10.87 -10.85 -5.26
N SER A 20 9.62 -10.42 -5.50
CA SER A 20 8.94 -10.58 -6.80
C SER A 20 9.71 -10.02 -8.00
N THR A 21 10.47 -8.93 -7.83
CA THR A 21 11.22 -8.26 -8.92
C THR A 21 12.70 -8.62 -9.01
N ILE A 22 13.21 -9.42 -8.05
CA ILE A 22 14.63 -9.78 -7.95
C ILE A 22 14.82 -11.25 -8.32
N THR A 23 14.12 -12.14 -7.63
CA THR A 23 14.23 -13.61 -7.80
C THR A 23 12.87 -14.25 -8.11
N GLY A 24 11.78 -13.49 -8.01
CA GLY A 24 10.42 -13.97 -8.26
C GLY A 24 9.92 -13.79 -9.70
N ILE A 25 8.60 -13.75 -9.85
CA ILE A 25 7.90 -13.77 -11.15
C ILE A 25 8.26 -12.61 -12.09
N LEU A 26 8.74 -11.49 -11.57
CA LEU A 26 9.14 -10.31 -12.36
C LEU A 26 10.65 -10.16 -12.51
N ALA A 27 11.46 -11.14 -12.08
CA ALA A 27 12.92 -11.07 -12.17
C ALA A 27 13.41 -10.89 -13.62
N SER A 28 12.80 -11.61 -14.57
CA SER A 28 13.22 -11.66 -15.98
C SER A 28 12.67 -10.52 -16.84
N VAL A 29 11.84 -9.62 -16.31
CA VAL A 29 11.37 -8.45 -17.05
C VAL A 29 12.58 -7.61 -17.47
N HIS A 30 12.67 -7.13 -18.70
CA HIS A 30 13.77 -6.27 -19.17
C HIS A 30 13.31 -4.83 -19.38
N GLY A 31 14.25 -3.88 -19.48
CA GLY A 31 13.93 -2.47 -19.78
C GLY A 31 13.32 -1.67 -18.63
N VAL A 32 13.40 -2.17 -17.39
CA VAL A 32 12.90 -1.49 -16.18
C VAL A 32 14.09 -1.06 -15.32
N LEU A 33 14.12 0.22 -14.95
CA LEU A 33 15.14 0.81 -14.08
C LEU A 33 15.17 0.11 -12.71
N HIS A 34 16.36 0.05 -12.09
CA HIS A 34 16.52 -0.57 -10.77
C HIS A 34 15.63 0.08 -9.70
N GLU A 35 15.54 1.41 -9.69
CA GLU A 35 14.65 2.14 -8.80
C GLU A 35 13.17 1.75 -9.01
N SER A 36 12.71 1.62 -10.26
CA SER A 36 11.33 1.22 -10.54
C SER A 36 11.03 -0.21 -10.07
N ARG A 37 11.99 -1.13 -10.16
CA ARG A 37 11.86 -2.48 -9.59
C ARG A 37 11.79 -2.47 -8.08
N ALA A 38 12.62 -1.65 -7.44
CA ALA A 38 12.63 -1.49 -5.99
C ALA A 38 11.30 -0.91 -5.53
N ALA A 39 10.82 0.15 -6.17
CA ALA A 39 9.52 0.76 -5.88
C ALA A 39 8.36 -0.24 -6.03
N LEU A 40 8.37 -1.05 -7.08
CA LEU A 40 7.34 -2.06 -7.31
C LEU A 40 7.38 -3.19 -6.26
N ALA A 41 8.56 -3.71 -5.93
CA ALA A 41 8.72 -4.72 -4.88
C ALA A 41 8.27 -4.20 -3.52
N LEU A 42 8.67 -2.97 -3.16
CA LEU A 42 8.26 -2.34 -1.90
C LEU A 42 6.76 -2.08 -1.86
N LEU A 43 6.13 -1.66 -2.97
CA LEU A 43 4.69 -1.45 -3.05
C LEU A 43 3.93 -2.76 -2.87
N LEU A 44 4.35 -3.83 -3.54
CA LEU A 44 3.74 -5.15 -3.40
C LEU A 44 3.96 -5.73 -2.00
N CYS A 45 5.12 -5.51 -1.38
CA CYS A 45 5.38 -5.85 0.02
C CYS A 45 4.47 -5.05 0.97
N ALA A 46 4.35 -3.74 0.76
CA ALA A 46 3.51 -2.85 1.56
C ALA A 46 2.02 -3.22 1.46
N ARG A 47 1.59 -3.66 0.28
CA ARG A 47 0.26 -4.22 0.07
C ARG A 47 -0.05 -5.40 1.00
N TRP A 48 0.93 -6.23 1.33
CA TRP A 48 0.80 -7.33 2.29
C TRP A 48 1.18 -6.96 3.72
N GLY A 49 1.18 -5.67 4.06
CA GLY A 49 1.41 -5.15 5.41
C GLY A 49 2.85 -4.76 5.71
N ALA A 50 3.77 -4.89 4.76
CA ALA A 50 5.18 -4.50 4.86
C ALA A 50 6.01 -5.19 5.98
N ALA A 51 5.41 -6.14 6.69
CA ALA A 51 6.07 -6.90 7.75
C ALA A 51 6.79 -8.09 7.12
N VAL A 52 8.12 -8.10 7.24
CA VAL A 52 8.98 -9.15 6.68
C VAL A 52 9.76 -9.81 7.81
N PRO A 53 10.14 -11.09 7.68
CA PRO A 53 10.94 -11.76 8.69
C PRO A 53 12.35 -11.14 8.78
N PRO A 54 13.09 -11.35 9.90
CA PRO A 54 14.42 -10.78 10.12
C PRO A 54 15.39 -10.97 8.94
N ASN A 55 15.31 -12.13 8.27
CA ASN A 55 16.17 -12.47 7.13
C ASN A 55 15.97 -11.55 5.91
N ASP A 56 14.77 -10.98 5.75
CA ASP A 56 14.42 -10.11 4.62
C ASP A 56 14.49 -8.62 4.96
N GLU A 57 14.70 -8.25 6.23
CA GLU A 57 14.78 -6.85 6.61
C GLU A 57 15.93 -6.12 5.91
N GLN A 58 17.10 -6.77 5.78
CA GLN A 58 18.23 -6.16 5.10
C GLN A 58 17.92 -5.94 3.62
N LEU A 59 17.25 -6.90 2.98
CA LEU A 59 16.83 -6.75 1.60
C LEU A 59 15.86 -5.57 1.45
N LYS A 60 14.86 -5.49 2.33
CA LYS A 60 13.90 -4.39 2.35
C LYS A 60 14.61 -3.03 2.49
N ARG A 61 15.54 -2.91 3.45
CA ARG A 61 16.34 -1.68 3.66
C ARG A 61 17.16 -1.31 2.41
N ASN A 62 17.78 -2.30 1.77
CA ASN A 62 18.55 -2.07 0.54
C ASN A 62 17.64 -1.57 -0.60
N LEU A 63 16.45 -2.14 -0.76
CA LEU A 63 15.48 -1.67 -1.74
C LEU A 63 14.97 -0.27 -1.42
N GLU A 64 14.72 0.04 -0.14
CA GLU A 64 14.33 1.39 0.28
C GLU A 64 15.43 2.42 -0.04
N ALA A 65 16.70 2.05 0.11
CA ALA A 65 17.83 2.91 -0.22
C ALA A 65 18.02 3.17 -1.73
N LEU A 66 17.45 2.32 -2.60
CA LEU A 66 17.44 2.54 -4.05
C LEU A 66 16.37 3.54 -4.50
N VAL A 67 15.42 3.90 -3.63
CA VAL A 67 14.37 4.87 -3.94
C VAL A 67 14.86 6.27 -3.58
N ALA A 68 14.88 7.18 -4.56
CA ALA A 68 15.59 8.45 -4.46
C ALA A 68 15.06 9.41 -3.39
N SER A 69 13.80 9.27 -2.96
CA SER A 69 13.20 10.17 -1.97
C SER A 69 12.37 9.45 -0.93
N GLY A 70 12.44 9.94 0.32
CA GLY A 70 11.55 9.49 1.38
C GLY A 70 10.08 9.78 1.08
N MET A 71 9.76 10.80 0.27
CA MET A 71 8.39 11.06 -0.14
C MET A 71 7.86 9.97 -1.08
N THR A 72 8.71 9.46 -1.99
CA THR A 72 8.37 8.32 -2.85
C THR A 72 8.09 7.08 -2.00
N LEU A 73 8.91 6.81 -0.98
CA LEU A 73 8.67 5.72 -0.03
C LEU A 73 7.35 5.88 0.74
N TRP A 74 6.99 7.12 1.12
CA TRP A 74 5.71 7.39 1.74
C TRP A 74 4.54 7.08 0.80
N TRP A 75 4.63 7.49 -0.48
CA TRP A 75 3.63 7.15 -1.50
C TRP A 75 3.51 5.65 -1.74
N ILE A 76 4.63 4.92 -1.77
CA ILE A 76 4.64 3.45 -1.85
C ILE A 76 3.84 2.85 -0.69
N ASN A 77 4.06 3.30 0.54
CA ASN A 77 3.32 2.82 1.70
C ASN A 77 1.82 3.17 1.63
N TYR A 78 1.49 4.39 1.21
CA TYR A 78 0.10 4.82 1.04
C TYR A 78 -0.62 3.99 -0.03
N ILE A 79 -0.02 3.86 -1.22
CA ILE A 79 -0.58 3.06 -2.32
C ILE A 79 -0.66 1.59 -1.91
N GLY A 80 0.32 1.05 -1.20
CA GLY A 80 0.27 -0.30 -0.62
C GLY A 80 -0.93 -0.49 0.33
N ALA A 81 -1.22 0.47 1.20
CA ALA A 81 -2.37 0.40 2.09
C ALA A 81 -3.70 0.48 1.34
N VAL A 82 -3.82 1.40 0.36
CA VAL A 82 -5.00 1.47 -0.54
C VAL A 82 -5.17 0.17 -1.30
N ALA A 83 -4.06 -0.38 -1.78
CA ALA A 83 -4.02 -1.65 -2.47
C ALA A 83 -4.54 -2.80 -1.55
N SER A 84 -4.19 -2.78 -0.26
CA SER A 84 -4.73 -3.73 0.71
C SER A 84 -6.24 -3.61 0.84
N PHE A 85 -6.75 -2.38 0.90
CA PHE A 85 -8.19 -2.14 0.94
C PHE A 85 -8.92 -2.67 -0.30
N ILE A 86 -8.37 -2.42 -1.50
CA ILE A 86 -8.93 -2.95 -2.76
C ILE A 86 -9.07 -4.48 -2.67
N SER A 87 -8.08 -5.17 -2.11
CA SER A 87 -8.16 -6.63 -1.99
C SER A 87 -9.18 -7.14 -1.00
N ALA A 88 -9.48 -6.36 0.05
CA ALA A 88 -10.55 -6.70 0.98
C ALA A 88 -11.92 -6.62 0.29
N CYS A 89 -12.10 -5.67 -0.64
CA CYS A 89 -13.31 -5.55 -1.47
C CYS A 89 -13.40 -6.63 -2.57
N TYR A 90 -12.24 -7.10 -3.06
CA TYR A 90 -12.15 -8.12 -4.11
C TYR A 90 -11.24 -9.29 -3.71
N PRO A 91 -11.64 -10.16 -2.75
CA PRO A 91 -10.74 -11.19 -2.22
C PRO A 91 -10.18 -12.16 -3.29
N ALA A 92 -10.99 -12.48 -4.29
CA ALA A 92 -10.61 -13.35 -5.41
C ALA A 92 -9.89 -12.59 -6.55
N GLY A 93 -9.77 -11.27 -6.47
CA GLY A 93 -9.22 -10.43 -7.56
C GLY A 93 -10.11 -10.38 -8.82
N ILE A 94 -11.36 -10.83 -8.70
CA ILE A 94 -12.35 -10.85 -9.79
C ILE A 94 -13.32 -9.69 -9.58
N VAL A 95 -13.52 -8.88 -10.62
CA VAL A 95 -14.56 -7.86 -10.67
C VAL A 95 -15.75 -8.45 -11.45
N PRO A 96 -16.86 -8.82 -10.79
CA PRO A 96 -17.99 -9.40 -11.48
C PRO A 96 -18.75 -8.34 -12.27
N GLY A 97 -18.81 -8.51 -13.59
CA GLY A 97 -19.59 -7.67 -14.50
C GLY A 97 -19.13 -6.21 -14.62
N THR A 98 -20.05 -5.34 -15.00
CA THR A 98 -19.84 -3.89 -15.21
C THR A 98 -20.10 -3.04 -13.96
N GLU A 99 -20.52 -3.64 -12.85
CA GLU A 99 -20.87 -2.89 -11.64
C GLU A 99 -19.63 -2.47 -10.85
N LYS A 100 -19.53 -1.16 -10.58
CA LYS A 100 -18.44 -0.57 -9.80
C LYS A 100 -18.68 -0.79 -8.31
N ARG A 101 -18.13 -1.87 -7.74
CA ARG A 101 -18.16 -2.13 -6.29
C ARG A 101 -17.35 -1.15 -5.46
N LEU A 102 -16.41 -0.43 -6.09
CA LEU A 102 -15.44 0.42 -5.41
C LEU A 102 -15.09 1.62 -6.30
N SER A 103 -15.10 2.81 -5.71
CA SER A 103 -14.47 3.98 -6.32
C SER A 103 -13.83 4.87 -5.27
N PHE A 104 -12.79 5.59 -5.69
CA PHE A 104 -12.04 6.49 -4.82
C PHE A 104 -12.16 7.92 -5.32
N ARG A 105 -12.30 8.85 -4.39
CA ARG A 105 -12.14 10.28 -4.64
C ARG A 105 -11.13 10.83 -3.66
N THR A 106 -10.17 11.59 -4.16
CA THR A 106 -9.16 12.24 -3.33
C THR A 106 -9.21 13.74 -3.46
N SER A 107 -8.92 14.43 -2.36
CA SER A 107 -8.78 15.88 -2.35
C SER A 107 -7.71 16.30 -1.35
N TRP A 108 -7.00 17.37 -1.67
CA TRP A 108 -6.13 18.04 -0.71
C TRP A 108 -6.95 19.00 0.14
N THR A 109 -6.88 18.84 1.46
CA THR A 109 -7.54 19.70 2.45
C THR A 109 -6.52 20.21 3.47
N ARG A 110 -7.00 20.98 4.45
CA ARG A 110 -6.19 21.43 5.58
C ARG A 110 -6.74 20.85 6.86
N ASP A 111 -5.86 20.35 7.71
CA ASP A 111 -6.24 19.90 9.05
C ASP A 111 -6.59 21.10 9.97
N ALA A 112 -7.05 20.81 11.18
CA ALA A 112 -7.36 21.84 12.19
C ALA A 112 -6.17 22.76 12.55
N LYS A 113 -4.94 22.39 12.17
CA LYS A 113 -3.71 23.18 12.37
C LYS A 113 -3.22 23.83 11.07
N GLY A 114 -4.04 23.84 10.01
CA GLY A 114 -3.74 24.43 8.71
C GLY A 114 -2.76 23.64 7.84
N ARG A 115 -2.35 22.43 8.25
CA ARG A 115 -1.38 21.59 7.54
C ARG A 115 -2.05 20.82 6.40
N SER A 116 -1.33 20.60 5.31
CA SER A 116 -1.83 19.82 4.17
C SER A 116 -2.21 18.39 4.59
N GLN A 117 -3.40 17.97 4.18
CA GLN A 117 -3.97 16.66 4.47
C GLN A 117 -4.55 16.06 3.18
N LEU A 118 -4.32 14.77 2.98
CA LEU A 118 -4.89 13.99 1.89
C LEU A 118 -6.17 13.31 2.38
N ASP A 119 -7.32 13.76 1.87
CA ASP A 119 -8.60 13.13 2.16
C ASP A 119 -8.93 12.11 1.07
N LEU A 120 -9.17 10.86 1.48
CA LEU A 120 -9.60 9.76 0.64
C LEU A 120 -11.04 9.38 1.00
N ARG A 121 -11.97 9.64 0.08
CA ARG A 121 -13.35 9.14 0.15
C ARG A 121 -13.46 7.84 -0.64
N ILE A 122 -13.98 6.82 0.02
CA ILE A 122 -14.09 5.47 -0.51
C ILE A 122 -15.58 5.14 -0.65
N HIS A 123 -16.06 5.08 -1.88
CA HIS A 123 -17.41 4.65 -2.15
C HIS A 123 -17.40 3.15 -2.40
N ILE A 124 -18.18 2.42 -1.61
CA ILE A 124 -18.38 0.98 -1.78
C ILE A 124 -19.83 0.69 -2.10
N ASP A 125 -20.07 -0.35 -2.89
CA ASP A 125 -21.41 -0.83 -3.16
C ASP A 125 -22.08 -1.40 -1.89
N SER A 126 -23.40 -1.32 -1.83
CA SER A 126 -24.24 -1.80 -0.72
C SER A 126 -24.09 -3.29 -0.40
N SER A 127 -23.59 -4.10 -1.35
CA SER A 127 -23.26 -5.51 -1.10
C SER A 127 -22.04 -5.73 -0.20
N GLN A 128 -21.25 -4.68 0.06
CA GLN A 128 -20.05 -4.76 0.88
C GLN A 128 -20.36 -4.50 2.36
N ASP A 129 -19.73 -5.28 3.24
CA ASP A 129 -19.82 -5.05 4.68
C ASP A 129 -18.87 -3.92 5.09
N VAL A 130 -19.45 -2.73 5.32
CA VAL A 130 -18.74 -1.52 5.78
C VAL A 130 -17.97 -1.79 7.09
N ASN A 131 -18.56 -2.56 8.01
CA ASN A 131 -17.92 -2.84 9.31
C ASN A 131 -16.70 -3.75 9.15
N ALA A 132 -16.78 -4.73 8.25
CA ALA A 132 -15.65 -5.58 7.91
C ALA A 132 -14.49 -4.77 7.31
N LEU A 133 -14.80 -3.79 6.45
CA LEU A 133 -13.82 -2.96 5.74
C LEU A 133 -13.28 -1.77 6.55
N ALA A 134 -13.94 -1.40 7.66
CA ALA A 134 -13.53 -0.27 8.49
C ALA A 134 -12.10 -0.41 9.05
N LYS A 135 -11.65 -1.65 9.30
CA LYS A 135 -10.28 -1.92 9.76
C LYS A 135 -9.24 -1.67 8.67
N ASP A 136 -9.57 -1.98 7.42
CA ASP A 136 -8.71 -1.74 6.28
C ASP A 136 -8.63 -0.25 5.94
N ALA A 137 -9.76 0.48 5.98
CA ALA A 137 -9.77 1.93 5.82
C ALA A 137 -8.91 2.62 6.89
N LYS A 138 -9.04 2.21 8.17
CA LYS A 138 -8.17 2.67 9.26
C LYS A 138 -6.69 2.36 9.03
N SER A 139 -6.35 1.34 8.25
CA SER A 139 -4.96 1.01 7.94
C SER A 139 -4.36 2.00 6.94
N ILE A 140 -5.17 2.54 6.02
CA ILE A 140 -4.78 3.67 5.15
C ILE A 140 -4.51 4.91 6.01
N GLU A 141 -5.41 5.29 6.91
CA GLU A 141 -5.21 6.46 7.80
C GLU A 141 -3.95 6.36 8.66
N LYS A 142 -3.60 5.15 9.09
CA LYS A 142 -2.39 4.95 9.90
C LYS A 142 -1.13 5.40 9.17
N VAL A 143 -1.05 5.29 7.83
CA VAL A 143 0.09 5.77 7.03
C VAL A 143 0.28 7.29 7.18
N GLY A 144 -0.82 8.02 7.42
CA GLY A 144 -0.79 9.46 7.63
C GLY A 144 -0.36 9.91 9.03
N LYS A 145 -0.09 8.99 9.97
CA LYS A 145 0.32 9.36 11.33
C LYS A 145 1.81 9.71 11.35
N PRO A 146 2.25 10.81 12.01
CA PRO A 146 3.65 11.22 12.02
C PRO A 146 4.64 10.14 12.48
N LYS A 147 4.25 9.31 13.45
CA LYS A 147 5.09 8.17 13.90
C LYS A 147 5.32 7.07 12.85
N ARG A 148 4.58 7.10 11.73
CA ARG A 148 4.66 6.18 10.60
C ARG A 148 5.19 6.84 9.33
N TRP A 149 5.54 8.12 9.39
CA TRP A 149 6.20 8.80 8.28
C TRP A 149 7.61 8.25 8.07
N ILE A 150 8.15 8.46 6.87
CA ILE A 150 9.50 8.02 6.54
C ILE A 150 10.50 8.88 7.31
N GLY A 151 11.29 8.27 8.19
CA GLY A 151 12.14 8.97 9.15
C GLY A 151 11.47 9.29 10.51
N GLY A 152 10.24 8.81 10.75
CA GLY A 152 9.55 8.99 12.03
C GLY A 152 8.85 10.35 12.17
N LYS A 153 8.65 10.81 13.42
CA LYS A 153 7.81 11.99 13.74
C LYS A 153 8.25 13.28 13.03
N ASP A 154 9.54 13.45 12.84
CA ASP A 154 10.17 14.61 12.19
C ASP A 154 10.55 14.30 10.73
N GLY A 155 10.09 13.15 10.22
CA GLY A 155 10.32 12.69 8.88
C GLY A 155 9.35 13.27 7.85
N VAL A 156 9.27 12.63 6.69
CA VAL A 156 8.46 13.08 5.55
C VAL A 156 7.21 12.23 5.36
N GLY A 157 6.09 12.91 5.16
CA GLY A 157 4.81 12.31 4.84
C GLY A 157 3.67 13.32 4.87
N HIS A 158 2.50 12.87 4.45
CA HIS A 158 1.27 13.66 4.53
C HIS A 158 0.35 13.09 5.62
N LYS A 159 -0.50 13.94 6.20
CA LYS A 159 -1.65 13.44 6.94
C LYS A 159 -2.66 12.81 5.97
N VAL A 160 -3.36 11.79 6.44
CA VAL A 160 -4.34 11.05 5.65
C VAL A 160 -5.59 10.81 6.48
N THR A 161 -6.75 11.12 5.90
CA THR A 161 -8.05 10.69 6.39
C THR A 161 -8.68 9.79 5.33
N ALA A 162 -9.25 8.66 5.74
CA ALA A 162 -9.83 7.68 4.84
C ALA A 162 -11.21 7.27 5.35
N GLU A 163 -12.24 7.70 4.62
CA GLU A 163 -13.63 7.55 5.02
C GLU A 163 -14.39 6.72 3.99
N ILE A 164 -15.17 5.75 4.46
CA ILE A 164 -16.12 5.01 3.62
C ILE A 164 -17.42 5.81 3.59
N VAL A 165 -17.88 6.19 2.38
CA VAL A 165 -19.02 7.09 2.13
C VAL A 165 -20.08 6.42 1.29
#